data_AF-A0A7I8MTE1-F1
#
_entry.id   AF-A0A7I8MTE1-F1
#
_cell.length_a   1.000
_cell.length_b   1.000
_cell.length_c   1.000
_cell.angle_alpha   90.00
_cell.angle_beta   90.00
_cell.angle_gamma   90.00
#
_symmetry.space_group_name_H-M   'P 1'
#
loop_
_entity.id
_entity.type
_entity.pdbx_description
1 polymer ?
#
loop_
_entity_poly.entity_id
_entity_poly.type
_entity_poly.pdbx_seq_one_letter_code
_entity_poly.pdbx_strand_id
1 'polypeptide(L)'
;MPLRAKLTVIVAGMLAMVSLMVTDQATSALPDEQLIVFVQSGKSPVDRAFQESRLPEIRRLAEQMKVSVSVLEANDGAPGEVAITPLIIYQNFRGRSIYQGRTTTLSRVRNFIRTSRFVPQGEEPLQRQQIPVWKNGRTRTWAPIKISRVTGTIPPGYDHEAFLKEAQRGLARGFKKFRYQDAVDLNRADRGFYMDFYPWRADDGTLFLSLALYSQFHCKEPVFELKKQPIVGSWKDRKKMFTKAAAIMEREVVKRTQDPDGGDGFDPVSRRTREATWNALGFPLPSAPRASQQSLSPVSGKIPTSWILDPPGPDNPPMIQLRFPAPLDQYTGEVTRGSGKLALSENRLAEGMTGYVEIDPTSVTMGEPTLDEALQGSMFLYSRKFKTAAFLIESVQGEADPIGWGRLTPAGMAGVFKLKGVSRPMTLPVEIEPIVGTDGKPRLLVRGAFQIDLTEFDIEGADGPAPARNTLLVDVNLMFRPR
;
A
#
# COMPACT_ATOMS: atom_id res chain seq x y z
N MET A 1 -73.82 16.60 -26.24
CA MET A 1 -74.56 15.33 -26.27
C MET A 1 -73.80 14.32 -27.13
N PRO A 2 -73.68 13.04 -26.74
CA PRO A 2 -72.42 12.58 -26.16
C PRO A 2 -71.69 11.53 -27.00
N LEU A 3 -70.43 11.81 -27.35
CA LEU A 3 -69.43 10.79 -27.72
C LEU A 3 -68.01 11.26 -27.31
N ARG A 4 -67.87 11.75 -26.08
CA ARG A 4 -66.56 12.11 -25.47
C ARG A 4 -66.62 11.92 -23.96
N ALA A 5 -66.70 10.67 -23.51
CA ALA A 5 -66.67 10.36 -22.08
C ALA A 5 -66.08 8.98 -21.71
N LYS A 6 -65.53 8.19 -22.64
CA LYS A 6 -65.06 6.82 -22.33
C LYS A 6 -63.66 6.44 -22.82
N LEU A 7 -62.83 7.41 -23.24
CA LEU A 7 -61.44 7.11 -23.68
C LEU A 7 -60.34 7.81 -22.86
N THR A 8 -60.69 8.59 -21.84
CA THR A 8 -59.71 9.33 -21.01
C THR A 8 -59.40 8.62 -19.69
N VAL A 9 -60.16 7.58 -19.30
CA VAL A 9 -59.95 6.84 -18.04
C VAL A 9 -59.04 5.61 -18.23
N ILE A 10 -58.87 5.10 -19.45
CA ILE A 10 -58.01 3.92 -19.70
C ILE A 10 -56.53 4.32 -19.92
N VAL A 11 -56.26 5.50 -20.47
CA VAL A 11 -54.89 5.98 -20.71
C VAL A 11 -54.25 6.59 -19.45
N ALA A 12 -55.05 7.12 -18.52
CA ALA A 12 -54.56 7.56 -17.21
C ALA A 12 -54.28 6.40 -16.24
N GLY A 13 -54.93 5.23 -16.43
CA GLY A 13 -54.68 4.02 -15.65
C GLY A 13 -53.45 3.22 -16.08
N MET A 14 -53.05 3.31 -17.36
CA MET A 14 -51.84 2.62 -17.86
C MET A 14 -50.55 3.41 -17.68
N LEU A 15 -50.59 4.75 -17.64
CA LEU A 15 -49.39 5.55 -17.28
C LEU A 15 -49.12 5.57 -15.76
N ALA A 16 -50.12 5.29 -14.91
CA ALA A 16 -49.94 5.14 -13.47
C ALA A 16 -49.46 3.74 -13.04
N MET A 17 -49.49 2.73 -13.94
CA MET A 17 -48.95 1.39 -13.69
C MET A 17 -47.52 1.19 -14.23
N VAL A 18 -47.03 2.06 -15.12
CA VAL A 18 -45.64 2.05 -15.59
C VAL A 18 -44.70 2.83 -14.65
N SER A 19 -45.25 3.61 -13.71
CA SER A 19 -44.49 4.30 -12.66
C SER A 19 -44.42 3.56 -11.31
N LEU A 20 -44.92 2.33 -11.22
CA LEU A 20 -44.86 1.50 -10.00
C LEU A 20 -44.09 0.18 -10.18
N MET A 21 -43.38 0.03 -11.30
CA MET A 21 -42.37 -1.02 -11.49
C MET A 21 -41.02 -0.42 -11.90
N VAL A 22 -40.65 0.71 -11.28
CA VAL A 22 -39.25 0.84 -10.87
C VAL A 22 -39.13 -0.16 -9.73
N THR A 23 -38.75 -1.38 -10.04
CA THR A 23 -38.07 -2.22 -9.06
C THR A 23 -37.02 -1.31 -8.45
N ASP A 24 -37.25 -0.94 -7.18
CA ASP A 24 -36.18 -0.70 -6.22
C ASP A 24 -35.35 -1.98 -6.24
N GLN A 25 -34.52 -2.12 -7.29
CA GLN A 25 -33.27 -2.79 -7.13
C GLN A 25 -32.64 -2.00 -6.01
N ALA A 26 -32.65 -2.59 -4.82
CA ALA A 26 -31.74 -2.20 -3.78
C ALA A 26 -30.36 -2.23 -4.42
N THR A 27 -29.95 -1.10 -5.00
CA THR A 27 -28.60 -0.60 -4.95
C THR A 27 -28.26 -0.77 -3.49
N SER A 28 -27.60 -1.89 -3.16
CA SER A 28 -26.92 -2.06 -1.89
C SER A 28 -26.24 -0.73 -1.66
N ALA A 29 -26.69 0.04 -0.66
CA ALA A 29 -26.10 1.33 -0.36
C ALA A 29 -24.60 1.07 -0.37
N LEU A 30 -23.90 1.70 -1.32
CA LEU A 30 -22.46 1.53 -1.41
C LEU A 30 -21.96 1.74 0.02
N PRO A 31 -21.10 0.86 0.57
CA PRO A 31 -20.56 1.10 1.90
C PRO A 31 -20.07 2.56 1.93
N ASP A 32 -20.30 3.28 3.03
CA ASP A 32 -19.92 4.69 3.22
C ASP A 32 -18.38 4.81 3.18
N GLU A 33 -17.80 4.57 2.01
CA GLU A 33 -16.39 4.64 1.71
C GLU A 33 -16.07 6.07 1.35
N GLN A 34 -15.01 6.58 1.95
CA GLN A 34 -14.60 7.94 1.71
C GLN A 34 -13.09 8.12 1.85
N LEU A 35 -12.61 9.11 1.11
CA LEU A 35 -11.35 9.77 1.38
C LEU A 35 -11.61 11.01 2.23
N ILE A 36 -10.91 11.10 3.35
CA ILE A 36 -10.85 12.30 4.18
C ILE A 36 -9.48 12.92 3.95
N VAL A 37 -9.48 14.15 3.42
CA VAL A 37 -8.26 14.87 3.04
C VAL A 37 -8.09 16.07 3.96
N PHE A 38 -7.01 16.07 4.73
CA PHE A 38 -6.64 17.22 5.56
C PHE A 38 -5.73 18.17 4.79
N VAL A 39 -6.06 19.46 4.82
CA VAL A 39 -5.32 20.57 4.19
C VAL A 39 -5.05 21.69 5.19
N GLN A 40 -4.21 22.67 4.81
CA GLN A 40 -4.03 23.91 5.57
C GLN A 40 -4.02 25.08 4.58
N SER A 41 -5.22 25.54 4.20
CA SER A 41 -5.38 26.42 3.04
C SER A 41 -4.49 27.65 3.06
N GLY A 42 -3.71 27.82 1.99
CA GLY A 42 -2.85 28.97 1.76
C GLY A 42 -1.59 29.00 2.62
N LYS A 43 -1.32 27.96 3.41
CA LYS A 43 -0.17 27.91 4.33
C LYS A 43 1.18 27.92 3.61
N SER A 44 1.28 27.22 2.48
CA SER A 44 2.53 27.08 1.74
C SER A 44 2.31 26.87 0.24
N PRO A 45 3.37 26.96 -0.58
CA PRO A 45 3.31 26.55 -1.98
C PRO A 45 2.91 25.07 -2.17
N VAL A 46 3.27 24.19 -1.22
CA VAL A 46 2.92 22.76 -1.27
C VAL A 46 1.41 22.57 -1.14
N ASP A 47 0.79 23.21 -0.14
CA ASP A 47 -0.66 23.17 0.06
C ASP A 47 -1.39 23.72 -1.18
N ARG A 48 -0.95 24.87 -1.69
CA ARG A 48 -1.52 25.48 -2.90
C ARG A 48 -1.44 24.55 -4.10
N ALA A 49 -0.26 24.01 -4.41
CA ALA A 49 -0.07 23.11 -5.54
C ALA A 49 -0.91 21.83 -5.39
N PHE A 50 -1.01 21.28 -4.16
CA PHE A 50 -1.88 20.14 -3.88
C PHE A 50 -3.34 20.47 -4.17
N GLN A 51 -3.87 21.57 -3.62
CA GLN A 51 -5.27 21.95 -3.77
C GLN A 51 -5.64 22.32 -5.20
N GLU A 52 -4.78 23.05 -5.91
CA GLU A 52 -5.06 23.54 -7.26
C GLU A 52 -4.88 22.45 -8.33
N SER A 53 -3.89 21.56 -8.16
CA SER A 53 -3.53 20.59 -9.21
C SER A 53 -3.87 19.14 -8.85
N ARG A 54 -3.62 18.71 -7.61
CA ARG A 54 -3.64 17.27 -7.26
C ARG A 54 -4.97 16.82 -6.70
N LEU A 55 -5.57 17.61 -5.81
CA LEU A 55 -6.87 17.34 -5.22
C LEU A 55 -7.99 17.18 -6.26
N PRO A 56 -8.07 17.98 -7.35
CA PRO A 56 -9.07 17.76 -8.40
C PRO A 56 -8.90 16.42 -9.11
N GLU A 57 -7.66 15.99 -9.36
CA GLU A 57 -7.39 14.69 -9.97
C GLU A 57 -7.71 13.53 -9.03
N ILE A 58 -7.40 13.66 -7.74
CA ILE A 58 -7.77 12.69 -6.71
C ILE A 58 -9.30 12.58 -6.59
N ARG A 59 -10.04 13.70 -6.67
CA ARG A 59 -11.51 13.68 -6.69
C ARG A 59 -12.06 12.93 -7.89
N ARG A 60 -11.55 13.21 -9.10
CA ARG A 60 -11.94 12.46 -10.32
C ARG A 60 -11.64 10.97 -10.20
N LEU A 61 -10.47 10.63 -9.66
CA LEU A 61 -10.09 9.24 -9.42
C LEU A 61 -11.03 8.55 -8.41
N ALA A 62 -11.33 9.21 -7.29
CA ALA A 62 -12.20 8.68 -6.25
C ALA A 62 -13.63 8.49 -6.78
N GLU A 63 -14.15 9.44 -7.56
CA GLU A 63 -15.45 9.34 -8.24
C GLU A 63 -15.51 8.12 -9.17
N GLN A 64 -14.49 7.91 -10.01
CA GLN A 64 -14.38 6.70 -10.86
C GLN A 64 -14.40 5.40 -10.06
N MET A 65 -13.92 5.45 -8.81
CA MET A 65 -13.87 4.32 -7.89
C MET A 65 -15.07 4.25 -6.93
N LYS A 66 -16.05 5.15 -7.11
CA LYS A 66 -17.25 5.29 -6.27
C LYS A 66 -16.92 5.53 -4.78
N VAL A 67 -15.90 6.33 -4.52
CA VAL A 67 -15.45 6.75 -3.19
C VAL A 67 -15.68 8.25 -3.05
N SER A 68 -16.39 8.66 -2.00
CA SER A 68 -16.63 10.08 -1.73
C SER A 68 -15.37 10.79 -1.22
N VAL A 69 -15.27 12.11 -1.39
CA VAL A 69 -14.10 12.88 -0.90
C VAL A 69 -14.55 14.04 -0.04
N SER A 70 -14.11 14.03 1.21
CA SER A 70 -14.29 15.08 2.21
C SER A 70 -12.97 15.82 2.41
N VAL A 71 -13.00 17.15 2.45
CA VAL A 71 -11.81 17.98 2.66
C VAL A 71 -11.98 18.77 3.95
N LEU A 72 -11.00 18.71 4.84
CA LEU A 72 -11.04 19.33 6.16
C LEU A 72 -9.83 20.25 6.37
N GLU A 73 -10.07 21.40 6.98
CA GLU A 73 -9.01 22.29 7.45
C GLU A 73 -8.42 21.76 8.74
N ALA A 74 -7.15 21.37 8.73
CA ALA A 74 -6.49 20.87 9.94
C ALA A 74 -6.42 21.93 11.04
N ASN A 75 -6.48 23.22 10.69
CA ASN A 75 -6.45 24.33 11.65
C ASN A 75 -7.68 24.38 12.57
N ASP A 76 -8.83 23.85 12.13
CA ASP A 76 -10.10 23.84 12.89
C ASP A 76 -10.16 22.69 13.92
N GLY A 77 -9.19 21.80 13.85
CA GLY A 77 -9.03 20.62 14.68
C GLY A 77 -8.73 19.39 13.83
N ALA A 78 -7.84 18.55 14.33
CA ALA A 78 -7.47 17.32 13.64
C ALA A 78 -7.16 16.21 14.65
N PRO A 79 -7.41 14.93 14.33
CA PRO A 79 -7.00 13.79 15.14
C PRO A 79 -5.50 13.78 15.40
N GLY A 80 -5.06 13.13 16.48
CA GLY A 80 -3.65 13.13 16.91
C GLY A 80 -2.71 12.52 15.86
N GLU A 81 -3.20 11.55 15.10
CA GLU A 81 -2.51 10.88 13.99
C GLU A 81 -2.33 11.77 12.75
N VAL A 82 -3.12 12.84 12.61
CA VAL A 82 -2.98 13.84 11.54
C VAL A 82 -1.88 14.81 11.93
N ALA A 83 -0.66 14.51 11.47
CA ALA A 83 0.53 15.26 11.82
C ALA A 83 1.08 16.17 10.70
N ILE A 84 0.61 15.97 9.46
CA ILE A 84 1.01 16.74 8.27
C ILE A 84 -0.19 17.04 7.38
N THR A 85 -0.04 17.98 6.46
CA THR A 85 -0.94 18.22 5.32
C THR A 85 -0.13 18.41 4.03
N PRO A 86 -0.64 18.06 2.85
CA PRO A 86 -1.86 17.29 2.65
C PRO A 86 -1.72 15.86 3.22
N LEU A 87 -2.79 15.34 3.80
CA LEU A 87 -2.86 13.95 4.26
C LEU A 87 -4.17 13.33 3.81
N ILE A 88 -4.07 12.20 3.10
CA ILE A 88 -5.21 11.45 2.58
C ILE A 88 -5.43 10.25 3.50
N ILE A 89 -6.67 10.07 3.94
CA ILE A 89 -7.09 8.97 4.80
C ILE A 89 -8.24 8.25 4.12
N TYR A 90 -8.12 6.94 3.94
CA TYR A 90 -9.24 6.11 3.49
C TYR A 90 -10.01 5.61 4.70
N GLN A 91 -11.33 5.62 4.62
CA GLN A 91 -12.21 5.13 5.68
C GLN A 91 -13.35 4.29 5.08
N ASN A 92 -13.64 3.15 5.72
CA ASN A 92 -14.87 2.39 5.53
C ASN A 92 -15.26 1.69 6.84
N PHE A 93 -16.25 0.78 6.81
CA PHE A 93 -16.72 0.07 8.00
C PHE A 93 -15.65 -0.84 8.66
N ARG A 94 -14.60 -1.22 7.93
CA ARG A 94 -13.52 -2.07 8.43
C ARG A 94 -12.49 -1.27 9.24
N GLY A 95 -12.32 0.02 8.94
CA GLY A 95 -11.35 0.85 9.62
C GLY A 95 -10.87 2.04 8.79
N ARG A 96 -9.67 2.53 9.15
CA ARG A 96 -9.00 3.64 8.47
C ARG A 96 -7.60 3.22 8.02
N SER A 97 -7.15 3.82 6.93
CA SER A 97 -5.77 3.72 6.45
C SER A 97 -5.25 5.11 6.11
N ILE A 98 -3.97 5.36 6.36
CA ILE A 98 -3.29 6.63 6.08
C ILE A 98 -2.40 6.47 4.85
N TYR A 99 -2.58 7.36 3.87
CA TYR A 99 -1.77 7.34 2.66
C TYR A 99 -0.32 7.73 2.96
N GLN A 100 0.60 6.81 2.65
CA GLN A 100 2.05 7.01 2.70
C GLN A 100 2.62 6.86 1.30
N GLY A 101 2.56 7.95 0.53
CA GLY A 101 3.12 8.05 -0.81
C GLY A 101 3.16 9.50 -1.28
N ARG A 102 3.69 9.71 -2.49
CA ARG A 102 3.64 11.00 -3.16
C ARG A 102 2.24 11.23 -3.73
N THR A 103 1.67 12.41 -3.52
CA THR A 103 0.36 12.78 -4.08
C THR A 103 0.43 13.10 -5.58
N THR A 104 1.63 13.20 -6.13
CA THR A 104 1.92 13.37 -7.56
C THR A 104 1.80 12.07 -8.36
N THR A 105 1.79 10.90 -7.70
CA THR A 105 1.62 9.59 -8.36
C THR A 105 0.18 9.08 -8.20
N LEU A 106 -0.73 9.45 -9.11
CA LEU A 106 -2.15 9.06 -9.00
C LEU A 106 -2.38 7.54 -9.01
N SER A 107 -1.54 6.77 -9.71
CA SER A 107 -1.61 5.30 -9.68
C SER A 107 -1.35 4.73 -8.28
N ARG A 108 -0.53 5.40 -7.46
CA ARG A 108 -0.23 5.01 -6.08
C ARG A 108 -1.41 5.33 -5.17
N VAL A 109 -2.08 6.47 -5.39
CA VAL A 109 -3.35 6.81 -4.71
C VAL A 109 -4.45 5.80 -5.08
N ARG A 110 -4.57 5.42 -6.36
CA ARG A 110 -5.51 4.39 -6.82
C ARG A 110 -5.27 3.06 -6.11
N ASN A 111 -4.01 2.59 -6.09
CA ASN A 111 -3.65 1.33 -5.42
C ASN A 111 -3.97 1.41 -3.92
N PHE A 112 -3.65 2.54 -3.25
CA PHE A 112 -3.98 2.75 -1.85
C PHE A 112 -5.48 2.63 -1.56
N ILE A 113 -6.35 3.23 -2.37
CA ILE A 113 -7.81 3.08 -2.23
C ILE A 113 -8.21 1.61 -2.41
N ARG A 114 -7.70 0.96 -3.46
CA ARG A 114 -8.02 -0.44 -3.79
C ARG A 114 -7.64 -1.40 -2.67
N THR A 115 -6.44 -1.27 -2.11
CA THR A 115 -5.93 -2.17 -1.07
C THR A 115 -6.53 -1.88 0.30
N SER A 116 -6.74 -0.60 0.64
CA SER A 116 -7.33 -0.20 1.93
C SER A 116 -8.82 -0.55 2.04
N ARG A 117 -9.52 -0.69 0.90
CA ARG A 117 -10.93 -1.12 0.87
C ARG A 117 -11.14 -2.47 1.54
N PHE A 118 -10.17 -3.38 1.43
CA PHE A 118 -10.34 -4.76 1.90
C PHE A 118 -9.59 -5.03 3.19
N VAL A 119 -8.41 -4.42 3.37
CA VAL A 119 -7.58 -4.60 4.56
C VAL A 119 -7.13 -3.24 5.10
N PRO A 120 -7.65 -2.79 6.26
CA PRO A 120 -7.16 -1.57 6.89
C PRO A 120 -5.74 -1.76 7.42
N GLN A 121 -5.02 -0.66 7.63
CA GLN A 121 -3.70 -0.68 8.25
C GLN A 121 -3.76 -1.09 9.73
N GLY A 122 -2.69 -1.73 10.20
CA GLY A 122 -2.47 -1.99 11.62
C GLY A 122 -2.03 -0.74 12.38
N GLU A 123 -2.13 -0.80 13.71
CA GLU A 123 -1.89 0.35 14.60
C GLU A 123 -0.46 0.40 15.16
N GLU A 124 0.34 -0.65 14.94
CA GLU A 124 1.69 -0.76 15.48
C GLU A 124 2.60 0.36 14.95
N PRO A 125 3.32 1.09 15.82
CA PRO A 125 4.22 2.15 15.40
C PRO A 125 5.55 1.59 14.85
N LEU A 126 6.20 2.36 13.98
CA LEU A 126 7.53 2.02 13.50
C LEU A 126 8.58 2.47 14.52
N GLN A 127 9.16 1.53 15.27
CA GLN A 127 10.24 1.83 16.19
C GLN A 127 11.58 1.93 15.46
N ARG A 128 12.32 3.01 15.70
CA ARG A 128 13.70 3.20 15.22
C ARG A 128 14.61 3.54 16.38
N GLN A 129 15.87 3.10 16.29
CA GLN A 129 16.88 3.32 17.32
C GLN A 129 18.06 4.12 16.77
N GLN A 130 18.73 4.87 17.65
CA GLN A 130 19.97 5.61 17.36
C GLN A 130 19.88 6.48 16.10
N ILE A 131 18.79 7.22 15.97
CA ILE A 131 18.42 7.88 14.73
C ILE A 131 18.26 9.40 14.87
N PRO A 132 18.77 10.19 13.92
CA PRO A 132 18.44 11.61 13.83
C PRO A 132 16.95 11.82 13.57
N VAL A 133 16.34 12.68 14.38
CA VAL A 133 14.95 13.11 14.24
C VAL A 133 14.84 14.63 14.33
N TRP A 134 14.12 15.22 13.40
CA TRP A 134 13.65 16.59 13.43
C TRP A 134 12.17 16.61 13.79
N LYS A 135 11.84 17.10 15.00
CA LYS A 135 10.44 17.30 15.43
C LYS A 135 9.95 18.65 14.90
N ASN A 136 8.87 18.66 14.13
CA ASN A 136 8.28 19.88 13.59
C ASN A 136 6.75 19.81 13.73
N GLY A 137 6.16 20.66 14.56
CA GLY A 137 4.75 20.51 14.90
C GLY A 137 4.45 19.14 15.52
N ARG A 138 3.40 18.48 15.03
CA ARG A 138 3.01 17.11 15.43
C ARG A 138 3.86 16.04 14.76
N THR A 139 4.45 16.30 13.59
CA THR A 139 5.22 15.31 12.82
C THR A 139 6.69 15.23 13.22
N ARG A 140 7.30 14.11 12.86
CA ARG A 140 8.72 13.79 12.99
C ARG A 140 9.26 13.49 11.60
N THR A 141 10.28 14.24 11.21
CA THR A 141 11.14 13.84 10.08
C THR A 141 12.29 13.03 10.64
N TRP A 142 12.52 11.83 10.14
CA TRP A 142 13.61 10.95 10.58
C TRP A 142 14.61 10.71 9.45
N ALA A 143 15.87 10.45 9.79
CA ALA A 143 16.92 10.30 8.79
C ALA A 143 17.89 9.16 9.10
N PRO A 144 17.69 7.96 8.54
CA PRO A 144 18.68 6.89 8.60
C PRO A 144 19.98 7.36 7.97
N ILE A 145 21.09 7.05 8.63
CA ILE A 145 22.42 7.41 8.15
C ILE A 145 23.16 6.14 7.78
N LYS A 146 23.63 6.09 6.54
CA LYS A 146 24.54 5.06 6.05
C LYS A 146 25.87 5.70 5.69
N ILE A 147 26.93 5.30 6.37
CA ILE A 147 28.30 5.72 6.05
C ILE A 147 29.02 4.48 5.53
N SER A 148 29.45 4.49 4.27
CA SER A 148 30.19 3.37 3.73
C SER A 148 31.59 3.28 4.33
N ARG A 149 32.23 2.12 4.18
CA ARG A 149 33.67 1.99 4.44
C ARG A 149 34.44 2.98 3.58
N VAL A 150 35.57 3.46 4.12
CA VAL A 150 36.52 4.26 3.37
C VAL A 150 37.11 3.42 2.26
N THR A 151 37.08 3.96 1.05
CA THR A 151 37.64 3.33 -0.16
C THR A 151 38.81 4.17 -0.70
N GLY A 152 39.51 3.68 -1.71
CA GLY A 152 40.77 4.27 -2.19
C GLY A 152 41.96 3.82 -1.35
N THR A 153 42.84 4.75 -1.00
CA THR A 153 44.06 4.48 -0.24
C THR A 153 43.75 4.49 1.25
N ILE A 154 43.54 3.31 1.82
CA ILE A 154 43.21 3.14 3.24
C ILE A 154 44.40 3.58 4.10
N PRO A 155 44.21 4.48 5.08
CA PRO A 155 45.31 4.94 5.93
C PRO A 155 45.80 3.81 6.84
N PRO A 156 47.12 3.77 7.17
CA PRO A 156 47.65 2.82 8.14
C PRO A 156 46.90 2.89 9.48
N GLY A 157 46.55 1.73 10.03
CA GLY A 157 45.82 1.65 11.30
C GLY A 157 44.34 2.06 11.21
N TYR A 158 43.73 2.07 10.03
CA TYR A 158 42.31 2.37 9.87
C TYR A 158 41.42 1.36 10.63
N ASP A 159 40.63 1.89 11.56
CA ASP A 159 39.55 1.20 12.23
C ASP A 159 38.21 1.79 11.77
N HIS A 160 37.38 0.95 11.16
CA HIS A 160 36.08 1.36 10.64
C HIS A 160 35.11 1.78 11.74
N GLU A 161 35.10 1.10 12.88
CA GLU A 161 34.18 1.41 13.97
C GLU A 161 34.55 2.73 14.64
N ALA A 162 35.84 2.97 14.83
CA ALA A 162 36.33 4.26 15.32
C ALA A 162 35.99 5.40 14.33
N PHE A 163 36.17 5.17 13.03
CA PHE A 163 35.81 6.11 11.98
C PHE A 163 34.30 6.40 11.96
N LEU A 164 33.44 5.38 12.05
CA LEU A 164 31.99 5.54 12.08
C LEU A 164 31.55 6.40 13.27
N LYS A 165 32.06 6.12 14.47
CA LYS A 165 31.77 6.92 15.67
C LYS A 165 32.20 8.37 15.52
N GLU A 166 33.36 8.62 14.91
CA GLU A 166 33.84 9.98 14.66
C GLU A 166 32.97 10.71 13.62
N ALA A 167 32.62 10.04 12.52
CA ALA A 167 31.78 10.56 11.46
C ALA A 167 30.38 10.90 11.99
N GLN A 168 29.75 10.01 12.75
CA GLN A 168 28.46 10.24 13.41
C GLN A 168 28.50 11.45 14.36
N ARG A 169 29.59 11.62 15.14
CA ARG A 169 29.79 12.81 15.99
C ARG A 169 30.00 14.10 15.17
N GLY A 170 30.54 13.99 13.96
CA GLY A 170 30.62 15.10 13.01
C GLY A 170 29.23 15.47 12.49
N LEU A 171 28.47 14.47 12.03
CA LEU A 171 27.10 14.65 11.54
C LEU A 171 26.19 15.26 12.61
N ALA A 172 26.19 14.71 13.83
CA ALA A 172 25.42 15.23 14.96
C ALA A 172 25.70 16.70 15.27
N ARG A 173 26.95 17.16 15.06
CA ARG A 173 27.32 18.58 15.23
C ARG A 173 26.87 19.47 14.07
N GLY A 174 26.77 18.92 12.87
CA GLY A 174 26.37 19.65 11.68
C GLY A 174 24.87 19.90 11.60
N PHE A 175 24.08 19.00 12.17
CA PHE A 175 22.62 19.13 12.22
C PHE A 175 22.16 20.26 13.14
N LYS A 176 21.35 21.19 12.61
CA LYS A 176 20.74 22.27 13.40
C LYS A 176 19.33 21.91 13.85
N LYS A 177 18.58 21.14 13.06
CA LYS A 177 17.20 20.71 13.33
C LYS A 177 17.12 19.26 13.78
N PHE A 178 17.89 18.35 13.17
CA PHE A 178 17.92 16.95 13.57
C PHE A 178 18.65 16.78 14.91
N ARG A 179 18.12 15.90 15.76
CA ARG A 179 18.73 15.46 17.02
C ARG A 179 18.71 13.95 17.07
N TYR A 180 19.83 13.33 17.43
CA TYR A 180 19.87 11.89 17.66
C TYR A 180 18.97 11.53 18.84
N GLN A 181 18.16 10.49 18.66
CA GLN A 181 17.36 9.87 19.70
C GLN A 181 17.75 8.40 19.81
N ASP A 182 17.86 7.90 21.03
CA ASP A 182 18.19 6.50 21.30
C ASP A 182 17.11 5.56 20.78
N ALA A 183 15.85 5.96 20.95
CA ALA A 183 14.68 5.31 20.39
C ALA A 183 13.61 6.35 20.03
N VAL A 184 12.81 6.06 19.01
CA VAL A 184 11.65 6.85 18.62
C VAL A 184 10.58 5.94 18.02
N ASP A 185 9.33 6.12 18.45
CA ASP A 185 8.17 5.56 17.77
C ASP A 185 7.76 6.50 16.64
N LEU A 186 7.57 6.00 15.43
CA LEU A 186 7.16 6.79 14.28
C LEU A 186 5.74 6.40 13.88
N ASN A 187 4.92 7.42 13.65
CA ASN A 187 3.54 7.28 13.21
C ASN A 187 3.46 7.31 11.67
N ARG A 188 2.31 6.94 11.10
CA ARG A 188 2.09 6.89 9.63
C ARG A 188 2.26 8.25 8.92
N ALA A 189 2.03 9.34 9.64
CA ALA A 189 2.20 10.70 9.13
C ALA A 189 3.65 11.21 9.20
N ASP A 190 4.58 10.47 9.83
CA ASP A 190 5.99 10.82 9.89
C ASP A 190 6.69 10.55 8.54
N ARG A 191 7.83 11.23 8.29
CA ARG A 191 8.50 11.20 6.98
C ARG A 191 10.00 10.93 7.10
N GLY A 192 10.50 9.98 6.31
CA GLY A 192 11.88 9.53 6.30
C GLY A 192 12.67 10.05 5.10
N PHE A 193 13.92 10.43 5.34
CA PHE A 193 14.92 10.73 4.30
C PHE A 193 16.23 10.02 4.61
N TYR A 194 16.65 9.11 3.73
CA TYR A 194 17.86 8.31 3.91
C TYR A 194 19.08 9.11 3.48
N MET A 195 20.08 9.21 4.35
CA MET A 195 21.31 9.95 4.12
C MET A 195 22.49 9.01 3.97
N ASP A 196 23.00 8.93 2.75
CA ASP A 196 24.16 8.12 2.41
C ASP A 196 25.41 8.98 2.24
N PHE A 197 26.52 8.49 2.81
CA PHE A 197 27.83 9.13 2.79
C PHE A 197 28.88 8.13 2.29
N TYR A 198 29.62 8.51 1.24
CA TYR A 198 30.62 7.65 0.61
C TYR A 198 32.02 8.30 0.67
N PRO A 199 32.83 7.97 1.69
CA PRO A 199 34.21 8.45 1.79
C PRO A 199 35.16 7.68 0.86
N TRP A 200 35.95 8.42 0.07
CA TRP A 200 37.05 7.91 -0.73
C TRP A 200 38.31 8.74 -0.47
N ARG A 201 39.44 8.09 -0.16
CA ARG A 201 40.71 8.76 0.17
C ARG A 201 41.73 8.53 -0.94
N ALA A 202 42.35 9.61 -1.42
CA ALA A 202 43.49 9.56 -2.36
C ALA A 202 44.82 9.26 -1.66
N ASP A 203 45.84 8.91 -2.44
CA ASP A 203 47.20 8.62 -1.97
C ASP A 203 47.84 9.79 -1.21
N ASP A 204 47.61 11.02 -1.68
CA ASP A 204 48.09 12.27 -1.07
C ASP A 204 47.42 12.61 0.27
N GLY A 205 46.43 11.81 0.68
CA GLY A 205 45.66 12.02 1.90
C GLY A 205 44.47 12.96 1.75
N THR A 206 44.12 13.37 0.53
CA THR A 206 42.87 14.06 0.24
C THR A 206 41.68 13.11 0.43
N LEU A 207 40.67 13.54 1.16
CA LEU A 207 39.39 12.86 1.34
C LEU A 207 38.33 13.52 0.45
N PHE A 208 37.61 12.68 -0.27
CA PHE A 208 36.44 13.02 -1.07
C PHE A 208 35.23 12.38 -0.39
N LEU A 209 34.25 13.19 -0.03
CA LEU A 209 33.03 12.74 0.63
C LEU A 209 31.82 13.02 -0.26
N SER A 210 31.37 11.99 -0.96
CA SER A 210 30.15 12.03 -1.78
C SER A 210 28.92 11.83 -0.92
N LEU A 211 27.82 12.49 -1.29
CA LEU A 211 26.55 12.44 -0.57
C LEU A 211 25.43 11.96 -1.48
N ALA A 212 24.45 11.23 -0.94
CA ALA A 212 23.18 10.96 -1.59
C ALA A 212 22.01 10.97 -0.58
N LEU A 213 20.95 11.69 -0.90
CA LEU A 213 19.73 11.79 -0.10
C LEU A 213 18.61 11.08 -0.86
N TYR A 214 17.93 10.13 -0.22
CA TYR A 214 16.79 9.42 -0.80
C TYR A 214 15.52 9.74 -0.02
N SER A 215 14.39 9.81 -0.73
CA SER A 215 13.08 9.86 -0.09
C SER A 215 12.65 8.46 0.32
N GLN A 216 11.90 8.32 1.42
CA GLN A 216 11.24 7.04 1.75
C GLN A 216 10.31 6.53 0.65
N PHE A 217 9.87 7.40 -0.26
CA PHE A 217 9.02 7.05 -1.41
C PHE A 217 9.82 6.74 -2.68
N HIS A 218 11.13 6.99 -2.70
CA HIS A 218 11.99 6.70 -3.84
C HIS A 218 13.40 6.31 -3.36
N CYS A 219 13.60 5.02 -3.09
CA CYS A 219 14.85 4.49 -2.54
C CYS A 219 15.92 4.12 -3.59
N LYS A 220 15.55 4.05 -4.88
CA LYS A 220 16.47 3.74 -6.00
C LYS A 220 17.23 4.97 -6.51
N GLU A 221 16.55 6.10 -6.66
CA GLU A 221 17.13 7.33 -7.19
C GLU A 221 17.18 8.41 -6.10
N PRO A 222 18.33 9.06 -5.91
CA PRO A 222 18.44 10.08 -4.89
C PRO A 222 17.69 11.34 -5.30
N VAL A 223 16.95 11.93 -4.36
CA VAL A 223 16.35 13.26 -4.52
C VAL A 223 17.41 14.37 -4.42
N PHE A 224 18.63 14.04 -4.03
CA PHE A 224 19.79 14.93 -4.08
C PHE A 224 21.08 14.13 -4.03
N GLU A 225 22.10 14.51 -4.80
CA GLU A 225 23.43 13.90 -4.70
C GLU A 225 24.57 14.88 -4.99
N LEU A 226 25.72 14.62 -4.36
CA LEU A 226 27.01 15.27 -4.62
C LEU A 226 28.06 14.21 -4.98
N LYS A 227 27.76 13.34 -5.96
CA LYS A 227 28.71 12.31 -6.42
C LYS A 227 29.78 12.88 -7.34
N LYS A 228 29.41 13.78 -8.25
CA LYS A 228 30.31 14.42 -9.21
C LYS A 228 31.08 15.62 -8.62
N GLN A 229 30.56 16.19 -7.54
CA GLN A 229 31.16 17.33 -6.84
C GLN A 229 31.19 17.05 -5.34
N PRO A 230 31.97 16.04 -4.89
CA PRO A 230 32.03 15.67 -3.49
C PRO A 230 32.60 16.81 -2.64
N ILE A 231 32.38 16.73 -1.34
CA ILE A 231 33.11 17.60 -0.41
C ILE A 231 34.57 17.14 -0.41
N VAL A 232 35.50 18.05 -0.68
CA VAL A 232 36.94 17.77 -0.72
C VAL A 232 37.62 18.41 0.48
N GLY A 233 38.55 17.69 1.11
CA GLY A 233 39.37 18.21 2.22
C GLY A 233 40.46 17.22 2.62
N SER A 234 41.32 17.58 3.56
CA SER A 234 42.32 16.63 4.08
C SER A 234 41.66 15.53 4.91
N TRP A 235 42.20 14.30 4.86
CA TRP A 235 41.82 13.20 5.75
C TRP A 235 41.85 13.59 7.25
N LYS A 236 42.75 14.51 7.63
CA LYS A 236 42.85 15.05 8.99
C LYS A 236 41.63 15.90 9.39
N ASP A 237 40.94 16.49 8.41
CA ASP A 237 39.75 17.33 8.60
C ASP A 237 38.43 16.58 8.43
N ARG A 238 38.45 15.25 8.29
CA ARG A 238 37.26 14.41 8.06
C ARG A 238 36.07 14.73 8.97
N LYS A 239 36.32 15.01 10.24
CA LYS A 239 35.29 15.41 11.21
C LYS A 239 34.56 16.69 10.80
N LYS A 240 35.30 17.72 10.37
CA LYS A 240 34.72 18.99 9.86
C LYS A 240 33.97 18.75 8.56
N MET A 241 34.47 17.85 7.71
CA MET A 241 33.78 17.47 6.48
C MET A 241 32.43 16.82 6.75
N PHE A 242 32.33 15.89 7.71
CA PHE A 242 31.05 15.31 8.13
C PHE A 242 30.11 16.36 8.76
N THR A 243 30.63 17.31 9.55
CA THR A 243 29.82 18.45 10.02
C THR A 243 29.22 19.25 8.86
N LYS A 244 30.04 19.57 7.84
CA LYS A 244 29.57 20.27 6.64
C LYS A 244 28.55 19.44 5.85
N ALA A 245 28.80 18.14 5.72
CA ALA A 245 27.92 17.20 5.02
C ALA A 245 26.52 17.14 5.66
N ALA A 246 26.44 17.02 6.99
CA ALA A 246 25.16 17.05 7.71
C ALA A 246 24.38 18.35 7.47
N ALA A 247 25.06 19.50 7.49
CA ALA A 247 24.41 20.79 7.22
C ALA A 247 23.87 20.90 5.77
N ILE A 248 24.54 20.27 4.80
CA ILE A 248 24.06 20.19 3.42
C ILE A 248 22.84 19.26 3.36
N MET A 249 22.94 18.04 3.87
CA MET A 249 21.84 17.07 3.83
C MET A 249 20.57 17.58 4.53
N GLU A 250 20.70 18.22 5.70
CA GLU A 250 19.56 18.80 6.41
C GLU A 250 18.90 19.93 5.62
N ARG A 251 19.69 20.77 4.94
CA ARG A 251 19.15 21.83 4.07
C ARG A 251 18.37 21.25 2.91
N GLU A 252 18.87 20.19 2.29
CA GLU A 252 18.18 19.52 1.18
C GLU A 252 16.91 18.82 1.65
N VAL A 253 16.88 18.23 2.85
CA VAL A 253 15.62 17.75 3.44
C VAL A 253 14.61 18.89 3.56
N VAL A 254 14.99 20.04 4.11
CA VAL A 254 14.09 21.20 4.22
C VAL A 254 13.56 21.62 2.84
N LYS A 255 14.44 21.74 1.85
CA LYS A 255 14.07 22.09 0.48
C LYS A 255 13.05 21.10 -0.09
N ARG A 256 13.28 19.79 0.06
CA ARG A 256 12.37 18.74 -0.44
C ARG A 256 11.02 18.72 0.27
N THR A 257 10.98 18.99 1.57
CA THR A 257 9.71 19.11 2.30
C THR A 257 8.90 20.36 1.92
N GLN A 258 9.51 21.33 1.25
CA GLN A 258 8.88 22.58 0.80
C GLN A 258 8.67 22.62 -0.73
N ASP A 259 9.06 21.56 -1.43
CA ASP A 259 9.00 21.45 -2.89
C ASP A 259 7.57 21.06 -3.32
N PRO A 260 6.81 21.97 -3.98
CA PRO A 260 5.44 21.69 -4.40
C PRO A 260 5.35 20.65 -5.53
N ASP A 261 6.43 20.44 -6.27
CA ASP A 261 6.44 19.60 -7.48
C ASP A 261 7.06 18.22 -7.23
N GLY A 262 7.99 18.12 -6.26
CA GLY A 262 8.74 16.90 -5.97
C GLY A 262 7.95 15.75 -5.33
N GLY A 263 6.73 16.01 -4.84
CA GLY A 263 5.85 15.02 -4.22
C GLY A 263 6.21 14.58 -2.79
N ASP A 264 7.40 14.97 -2.29
CA ASP A 264 7.84 14.78 -0.90
C ASP A 264 7.43 15.94 0.03
N GLY A 265 6.83 17.00 -0.53
CA GLY A 265 6.42 18.20 0.17
C GLY A 265 5.28 17.97 1.18
N PHE A 266 5.37 18.61 2.34
CA PHE A 266 4.29 18.63 3.33
C PHE A 266 4.40 19.81 4.30
N ASP A 267 3.26 20.18 4.87
CA ASP A 267 3.10 21.16 5.93
C ASP A 267 2.86 20.47 7.28
N PRO A 268 3.69 20.69 8.30
CA PRO A 268 3.46 20.17 9.65
C PRO A 268 2.21 20.76 10.31
N VAL A 269 1.34 19.91 10.86
CA VAL A 269 0.25 20.37 11.73
C VAL A 269 0.83 20.88 13.05
N SER A 270 0.32 22.02 13.54
CA SER A 270 0.83 22.63 14.77
C SER A 270 0.52 21.78 16.00
N ARG A 271 1.40 21.80 17.01
CA ARG A 271 1.10 21.22 18.33
C ARG A 271 -0.01 21.96 19.06
N ARG A 272 -0.30 23.21 18.67
CA ARG A 272 -1.39 24.02 19.22
C ARG A 272 -2.73 23.79 18.54
N THR A 273 -2.74 23.13 17.38
CA THR A 273 -3.98 22.70 16.74
C THR A 273 -4.76 21.84 17.75
N ARG A 274 -6.06 22.08 17.87
CA ARG A 274 -6.93 21.28 18.74
C ARG A 274 -6.91 19.82 18.32
N GLU A 275 -6.74 18.92 19.27
CA GLU A 275 -6.91 17.49 19.01
C GLU A 275 -8.40 17.16 19.04
N ALA A 276 -8.94 16.73 17.90
CA ALA A 276 -10.36 16.41 17.74
C ALA A 276 -10.51 14.93 17.40
N THR A 277 -11.47 14.26 18.02
CA THR A 277 -11.77 12.86 17.68
C THR A 277 -12.49 12.80 16.33
N TRP A 278 -12.40 11.65 15.66
CA TRP A 278 -13.13 11.40 14.40
C TRP A 278 -14.64 11.65 14.52
N ASN A 279 -15.25 11.27 15.65
CA ASN A 279 -16.67 11.51 15.91
C ASN A 279 -16.97 13.01 16.01
N ALA A 280 -16.13 13.78 16.70
CA ALA A 280 -16.31 15.23 16.84
C ALA A 280 -16.15 15.98 15.50
N LEU A 281 -15.46 15.37 14.53
CA LEU A 281 -15.32 15.90 13.17
C LEU A 281 -16.44 15.44 12.23
N GLY A 282 -17.37 14.60 12.67
CA GLY A 282 -18.45 14.08 11.84
C GLY A 282 -18.07 12.87 10.98
N PHE A 283 -16.98 12.18 11.31
CA PHE A 283 -16.48 11.03 10.56
C PHE A 283 -16.34 9.77 11.44
N PRO A 284 -17.40 9.30 12.13
CA PRO A 284 -17.36 8.00 12.80
C PRO A 284 -17.08 6.88 11.80
N LEU A 285 -16.62 5.72 12.28
CA LEU A 285 -16.57 4.54 11.41
C LEU A 285 -18.01 4.16 11.01
N PRO A 286 -18.29 3.92 9.72
CA PRO A 286 -19.58 3.42 9.28
C PRO A 286 -19.90 2.08 9.93
N SER A 287 -21.19 1.77 10.07
CA SER A 287 -21.60 0.43 10.48
C SER A 287 -21.27 -0.59 9.38
N ALA A 288 -20.92 -1.81 9.78
CA ALA A 288 -20.78 -2.90 8.81
C ALA A 288 -22.09 -3.04 8.01
N PRO A 289 -22.02 -3.21 6.68
CA PRO A 289 -23.19 -3.52 5.89
C PRO A 289 -23.90 -4.70 6.53
N ARG A 290 -25.21 -4.60 6.73
CA ARG A 290 -25.99 -5.77 7.11
C ARG A 290 -25.74 -6.80 6.01
N ALA A 291 -25.30 -8.00 6.39
CA ALA A 291 -25.17 -9.09 5.44
C ALA A 291 -26.49 -9.11 4.67
N SER A 292 -26.41 -8.84 3.37
CA SER A 292 -27.59 -8.97 2.54
C SER A 292 -27.95 -10.44 2.65
N GLN A 293 -28.98 -10.74 3.44
CA GLN A 293 -29.86 -11.85 3.15
C GLN A 293 -30.50 -11.49 1.80
N GLN A 294 -29.70 -11.46 0.73
CA GLN A 294 -30.21 -11.90 -0.54
C GLN A 294 -30.67 -13.30 -0.21
N SER A 295 -31.97 -13.42 0.02
CA SER A 295 -32.71 -14.64 -0.14
C SER A 295 -32.23 -15.16 -1.49
N LEU A 296 -31.25 -16.07 -1.44
CA LEU A 296 -30.83 -16.84 -2.60
C LEU A 296 -32.11 -17.54 -2.98
N SER A 297 -32.83 -16.99 -3.95
CA SER A 297 -33.82 -17.77 -4.66
C SER A 297 -33.07 -19.04 -5.05
N PRO A 298 -33.51 -20.23 -4.64
CA PRO A 298 -32.73 -21.44 -4.77
C PRO A 298 -32.27 -21.52 -6.22
N VAL A 299 -30.96 -21.34 -6.43
CA VAL A 299 -30.40 -21.33 -7.77
C VAL A 299 -30.52 -22.76 -8.25
N SER A 300 -31.54 -23.03 -9.05
CA SER A 300 -31.82 -24.35 -9.61
C SER A 300 -30.86 -24.59 -10.77
N GLY A 301 -29.61 -24.89 -10.45
CA GLY A 301 -28.57 -25.15 -11.44
C GLY A 301 -27.49 -26.05 -10.87
N LYS A 302 -27.03 -27.02 -11.65
CA LYS A 302 -25.90 -27.86 -11.26
C LYS A 302 -24.64 -27.01 -11.22
N ILE A 303 -23.91 -27.06 -10.11
CA ILE A 303 -22.60 -26.40 -9.98
C ILE A 303 -21.66 -27.01 -11.06
N PRO A 304 -21.02 -26.20 -11.92
CA PRO A 304 -20.05 -26.69 -12.90
C PRO A 304 -18.88 -27.45 -12.27
N THR A 305 -18.31 -28.42 -12.98
CA THR A 305 -17.09 -29.12 -12.53
C THR A 305 -15.82 -28.40 -12.94
N SER A 306 -15.81 -27.70 -14.08
CA SER A 306 -14.59 -27.13 -14.66
C SER A 306 -14.66 -25.61 -14.65
N TRP A 307 -13.60 -25.00 -14.14
CA TRP A 307 -13.51 -23.58 -13.87
C TRP A 307 -12.21 -23.02 -14.40
N ILE A 308 -12.26 -21.80 -14.92
CA ILE A 308 -11.11 -21.01 -15.35
C ILE A 308 -11.10 -19.67 -14.62
N LEU A 309 -9.91 -19.21 -14.24
CA LEU A 309 -9.74 -17.96 -13.50
C LEU A 309 -10.27 -16.79 -14.33
N ASP A 310 -11.14 -15.99 -13.70
CA ASP A 310 -11.72 -14.78 -14.28
C ASP A 310 -10.81 -13.60 -13.93
N PRO A 311 -10.49 -12.70 -14.88
CA PRO A 311 -9.72 -11.50 -14.57
C PRO A 311 -10.42 -10.64 -13.51
N PRO A 312 -9.68 -10.02 -12.57
CA PRO A 312 -10.28 -9.16 -11.56
C PRO A 312 -10.86 -7.90 -12.21
N GLY A 313 -12.12 -7.59 -11.91
CA GLY A 313 -12.75 -6.33 -12.26
C GLY A 313 -12.27 -5.17 -11.38
N PRO A 314 -12.51 -3.90 -11.77
CA PRO A 314 -12.08 -2.72 -11.02
C PRO A 314 -12.77 -2.57 -9.65
N ASP A 315 -13.98 -3.11 -9.50
CA ASP A 315 -14.74 -3.05 -8.23
C ASP A 315 -14.50 -4.31 -7.35
N ASN A 316 -13.83 -5.34 -7.89
CA ASN A 316 -13.53 -6.56 -7.16
C ASN A 316 -12.34 -6.36 -6.19
N PRO A 317 -12.26 -7.19 -5.12
CA PRO A 317 -11.02 -7.34 -4.37
C PRO A 317 -9.82 -7.59 -5.30
N PRO A 318 -8.62 -7.10 -4.94
CA PRO A 318 -7.40 -7.57 -5.58
C PRO A 318 -7.35 -9.09 -5.58
N MET A 319 -7.10 -9.68 -6.76
CA MET A 319 -7.02 -11.14 -6.92
C MET A 319 -6.00 -11.74 -5.95
N ILE A 320 -4.86 -11.07 -5.81
CA ILE A 320 -3.90 -11.28 -4.74
C ILE A 320 -3.48 -9.90 -4.25
N GLN A 321 -3.67 -9.63 -2.96
CA GLN A 321 -3.11 -8.49 -2.27
C GLN A 321 -1.87 -8.94 -1.50
N LEU A 322 -0.79 -8.18 -1.65
CA LEU A 322 0.48 -8.39 -0.97
C LEU A 322 0.69 -7.24 0.00
N ARG A 323 1.10 -7.54 1.23
CA ARG A 323 1.45 -6.51 2.21
C ARG A 323 2.44 -7.03 3.23
N PHE A 324 3.28 -6.15 3.73
CA PHE A 324 4.00 -6.45 4.98
C PHE A 324 3.05 -6.28 6.18
N PRO A 325 3.28 -6.98 7.30
CA PRO A 325 2.57 -6.69 8.54
C PRO A 325 2.94 -5.29 9.03
N ALA A 326 2.12 -4.73 9.91
CA ALA A 326 2.48 -3.51 10.64
C ALA A 326 3.79 -3.73 11.41
N PRO A 327 4.66 -2.70 11.50
CA PRO A 327 4.45 -1.31 11.11
C PRO A 327 4.85 -0.99 9.65
N LEU A 328 4.94 -1.99 8.76
CA LEU A 328 5.45 -1.86 7.39
C LEU A 328 4.38 -2.00 6.31
N ASP A 329 3.12 -2.17 6.69
CA ASP A 329 1.91 -2.29 5.87
C ASP A 329 1.59 -1.08 4.98
N GLN A 330 2.37 0.01 5.01
CA GLN A 330 2.41 0.97 3.90
C GLN A 330 2.92 0.35 2.59
N TYR A 331 3.75 -0.69 2.72
CA TYR A 331 4.20 -1.50 1.61
C TYR A 331 3.11 -2.54 1.30
N THR A 332 2.04 -2.05 0.68
CA THR A 332 0.96 -2.87 0.11
C THR A 332 0.88 -2.68 -1.40
N GLY A 333 0.52 -3.76 -2.09
CA GLY A 333 0.31 -3.82 -3.53
C GLY A 333 -0.58 -5.00 -3.92
N GLU A 334 -0.73 -5.22 -5.22
CA GLU A 334 -1.55 -6.29 -5.77
C GLU A 334 -0.89 -6.95 -6.99
N VAL A 335 -1.39 -8.14 -7.32
CA VAL A 335 -1.12 -8.84 -8.58
C VAL A 335 -2.32 -8.64 -9.49
N THR A 336 -2.10 -8.03 -10.66
CA THR A 336 -3.21 -7.69 -11.57
C THR A 336 -3.42 -8.71 -12.70
N ARG A 337 -2.50 -9.66 -12.90
CA ARG A 337 -2.63 -10.69 -13.94
C ARG A 337 -2.25 -12.07 -13.43
N GLY A 338 -3.08 -13.04 -13.81
CA GLY A 338 -2.83 -14.45 -13.60
C GLY A 338 -3.74 -15.31 -14.47
N SER A 339 -3.53 -16.61 -14.38
CA SER A 339 -4.36 -17.64 -14.97
C SER A 339 -4.52 -18.79 -13.98
N GLY A 340 -5.55 -19.60 -14.15
CA GLY A 340 -5.76 -20.72 -13.27
C GLY A 340 -6.90 -21.59 -13.75
N LYS A 341 -6.90 -22.83 -13.29
CA LYS A 341 -7.96 -23.81 -13.57
C LYS A 341 -8.25 -24.57 -12.30
N LEU A 342 -9.53 -24.81 -12.06
CA LEU A 342 -9.98 -25.72 -11.00
C LEU A 342 -10.93 -26.75 -11.61
N ALA A 343 -10.80 -27.99 -11.15
CA ALA A 343 -11.70 -29.08 -11.47
C ALA A 343 -12.23 -29.67 -10.16
N LEU A 344 -13.55 -29.65 -10.00
CA LEU A 344 -14.25 -30.34 -8.92
C LEU A 344 -14.50 -31.80 -9.34
N SER A 345 -14.50 -32.67 -8.33
CA SER A 345 -14.96 -34.05 -8.44
C SER A 345 -16.44 -34.14 -8.84
N GLU A 346 -16.87 -35.29 -9.36
CA GLU A 346 -18.25 -35.48 -9.82
C GLU A 346 -19.27 -35.33 -8.69
N ASN A 347 -18.91 -35.73 -7.48
CA ASN A 347 -19.71 -35.59 -6.26
C ASN A 347 -19.70 -34.17 -5.67
N ARG A 348 -18.95 -33.23 -6.26
CA ARG A 348 -18.84 -31.81 -5.83
C ARG A 348 -18.35 -31.63 -4.40
N LEU A 349 -17.63 -32.61 -3.86
CA LEU A 349 -16.87 -32.37 -2.64
C LEU A 349 -15.72 -31.41 -2.92
N ALA A 350 -15.36 -30.60 -1.93
CA ALA A 350 -14.10 -29.86 -1.97
C ALA A 350 -12.92 -30.84 -2.02
N GLU A 351 -13.05 -31.97 -1.31
CA GLU A 351 -12.15 -33.11 -1.44
C GLU A 351 -12.14 -33.65 -2.88
N GLY A 352 -10.93 -33.87 -3.40
CA GLY A 352 -10.71 -34.27 -4.79
C GLY A 352 -10.69 -33.10 -5.78
N MET A 353 -10.84 -31.86 -5.33
CA MET A 353 -10.58 -30.70 -6.18
C MET A 353 -9.10 -30.68 -6.62
N THR A 354 -8.88 -30.47 -7.91
CA THR A 354 -7.54 -30.35 -8.50
C THR A 354 -7.42 -29.06 -9.28
N GLY A 355 -6.20 -28.59 -9.51
CA GLY A 355 -5.99 -27.40 -10.30
C GLY A 355 -4.69 -26.68 -10.01
N TYR A 356 -4.61 -25.47 -10.54
CA TYR A 356 -3.46 -24.61 -10.35
C TYR A 356 -3.86 -23.15 -10.49
N VAL A 357 -3.00 -22.30 -9.93
CA VAL A 357 -3.02 -20.85 -10.13
C VAL A 357 -1.61 -20.42 -10.51
N GLU A 358 -1.50 -19.63 -11.56
CA GLU A 358 -0.26 -19.03 -12.05
C GLU A 358 -0.45 -17.52 -12.10
N ILE A 359 0.54 -16.78 -11.63
CA ILE A 359 0.56 -15.33 -11.71
C ILE A 359 1.76 -14.85 -12.51
N ASP A 360 1.58 -13.71 -13.15
CA ASP A 360 2.64 -13.00 -13.87
C ASP A 360 3.36 -12.06 -12.89
N PRO A 361 4.63 -12.31 -12.53
CA PRO A 361 5.37 -11.45 -11.60
C PRO A 361 5.57 -10.02 -12.13
N THR A 362 5.44 -9.78 -13.45
CA THR A 362 5.48 -8.43 -14.04
C THR A 362 4.18 -7.64 -13.83
N SER A 363 3.15 -8.27 -13.26
CA SER A 363 1.88 -7.63 -12.92
C SER A 363 1.79 -7.17 -11.46
N VAL A 364 2.81 -7.46 -10.66
CA VAL A 364 2.93 -6.95 -9.30
C VAL A 364 3.06 -5.44 -9.37
N THR A 365 2.18 -4.75 -8.65
CA THR A 365 2.17 -3.30 -8.58
C THR A 365 1.84 -2.80 -7.18
N MET A 366 2.59 -1.82 -6.74
CA MET A 366 2.30 -0.95 -5.61
C MET A 366 1.71 0.37 -6.09
N GLY A 367 1.50 0.55 -7.40
CA GLY A 367 1.00 1.77 -8.00
C GLY A 367 2.06 2.86 -8.16
N GLU A 368 3.34 2.56 -7.92
CA GLU A 368 4.46 3.48 -8.11
C GLU A 368 5.40 2.86 -9.17
N PRO A 369 5.40 3.34 -10.43
CA PRO A 369 6.09 2.67 -11.53
C PRO A 369 7.57 2.37 -11.27
N THR A 370 8.27 3.30 -10.62
CA THR A 370 9.70 3.14 -10.30
C THR A 370 9.95 2.04 -9.26
N LEU A 371 9.05 1.91 -8.27
CA LEU A 371 9.07 0.84 -7.28
C LEU A 371 8.67 -0.48 -7.89
N ASP A 372 7.65 -0.49 -8.76
CA ASP A 372 7.19 -1.67 -9.48
C ASP A 372 8.32 -2.25 -10.36
N GLU A 373 9.06 -1.40 -11.08
CA GLU A 373 10.23 -1.81 -11.85
C GLU A 373 11.32 -2.41 -10.94
N ALA A 374 11.57 -1.81 -9.77
CA ALA A 374 12.54 -2.34 -8.81
C ALA A 374 12.13 -3.74 -8.32
N LEU A 375 10.87 -3.94 -7.93
CA LEU A 375 10.34 -5.24 -7.51
C LEU A 375 10.44 -6.31 -8.60
N GLN A 376 10.34 -5.92 -9.87
CA GLN A 376 10.46 -6.82 -11.00
C GLN A 376 11.92 -7.19 -11.33
N GLY A 377 12.88 -6.43 -10.79
CA GLY A 377 14.32 -6.59 -10.98
C GLY A 377 14.92 -7.83 -10.32
N SER A 378 16.20 -8.09 -10.61
CA SER A 378 16.90 -9.32 -10.21
C SER A 378 17.07 -9.50 -8.70
N MET A 379 17.07 -8.41 -7.93
CA MET A 379 17.19 -8.44 -6.47
C MET A 379 15.91 -8.96 -5.78
N PHE A 380 14.76 -8.83 -6.43
CA PHE A 380 13.46 -9.22 -5.87
C PHE A 380 12.86 -10.38 -6.69
N LEU A 381 11.86 -10.13 -7.53
CA LEU A 381 11.13 -11.19 -8.24
C LEU A 381 11.91 -11.80 -9.41
N TYR A 382 12.89 -11.07 -9.94
CA TYR A 382 13.67 -11.42 -11.13
C TYR A 382 12.77 -11.90 -12.29
N SER A 383 11.72 -11.13 -12.56
CA SER A 383 10.65 -11.45 -13.52
C SER A 383 11.14 -11.67 -14.97
N ARG A 384 12.34 -11.17 -15.30
CA ARG A 384 12.99 -11.48 -16.58
C ARG A 384 13.34 -12.96 -16.70
N LYS A 385 13.82 -13.60 -15.62
CA LYS A 385 14.23 -15.00 -15.58
C LYS A 385 13.07 -15.91 -15.14
N PHE A 386 12.33 -15.52 -14.11
CA PHE A 386 11.22 -16.30 -13.57
C PHE A 386 9.90 -15.67 -14.02
N LYS A 387 9.34 -16.19 -15.10
CA LYS A 387 8.14 -15.65 -15.76
C LYS A 387 6.83 -15.93 -15.04
N THR A 388 6.85 -16.86 -14.10
CA THR A 388 5.65 -17.35 -13.43
C THR A 388 5.97 -17.60 -11.95
N ALA A 389 5.06 -17.16 -11.08
CA ALA A 389 4.90 -17.73 -9.74
C ALA A 389 3.60 -18.54 -9.73
N ALA A 390 3.57 -19.66 -9.01
CA ALA A 390 2.49 -20.63 -9.14
C ALA A 390 2.15 -21.32 -7.83
N PHE A 391 0.92 -21.80 -7.71
CA PHE A 391 0.50 -22.77 -6.71
C PHE A 391 -0.16 -23.94 -7.43
N LEU A 392 0.43 -25.13 -7.30
CA LEU A 392 -0.11 -26.38 -7.84
C LEU A 392 -0.79 -27.15 -6.72
N ILE A 393 -2.08 -27.43 -6.88
CA ILE A 393 -2.88 -28.15 -5.88
C ILE A 393 -2.56 -29.64 -5.97
N GLU A 394 -2.17 -30.23 -4.85
CA GLU A 394 -1.90 -31.67 -4.73
C GLU A 394 -3.04 -32.38 -4.01
N SER A 395 -3.60 -31.77 -2.97
CA SER A 395 -4.76 -32.31 -2.25
C SER A 395 -5.58 -31.20 -1.58
N VAL A 396 -6.85 -31.50 -1.35
CA VAL A 396 -7.78 -30.62 -0.64
C VAL A 396 -8.49 -31.43 0.41
N GLN A 397 -8.48 -30.95 1.65
CA GLN A 397 -9.21 -31.50 2.78
C GLN A 397 -10.36 -30.54 3.07
N GLY A 398 -11.60 -31.04 3.11
CA GLY A 398 -12.78 -30.22 3.36
C GLY A 398 -13.85 -31.00 4.09
N GLU A 399 -15.00 -30.36 4.27
CA GLU A 399 -16.18 -31.00 4.84
C GLU A 399 -16.70 -32.14 3.95
N ALA A 400 -17.41 -33.10 4.58
CA ALA A 400 -17.99 -34.25 3.89
C ALA A 400 -19.19 -33.90 3.00
N ASP A 401 -19.71 -32.67 3.09
CA ASP A 401 -20.86 -32.23 2.33
C ASP A 401 -20.44 -31.58 0.99
N PRO A 402 -21.11 -31.89 -0.13
CA PRO A 402 -20.88 -31.22 -1.42
C PRO A 402 -21.03 -29.71 -1.32
N ILE A 403 -20.15 -28.96 -2.00
CA ILE A 403 -20.24 -27.50 -2.04
C ILE A 403 -21.60 -27.06 -2.62
N GLY A 404 -22.16 -25.98 -2.08
CA GLY A 404 -23.50 -25.50 -2.42
C GLY A 404 -23.51 -24.01 -2.80
N TRP A 405 -24.50 -23.59 -3.60
CA TRP A 405 -24.68 -22.19 -3.97
C TRP A 405 -24.84 -21.29 -2.73
N GLY A 406 -24.01 -20.25 -2.64
CA GLY A 406 -23.97 -19.31 -1.52
C GLY A 406 -23.56 -19.93 -0.18
N ARG A 407 -23.06 -21.16 -0.19
CA ARG A 407 -22.53 -21.82 1.01
C ARG A 407 -21.01 -21.70 1.02
N LEU A 408 -20.52 -20.92 1.97
CA LEU A 408 -19.10 -20.86 2.29
C LEU A 408 -18.64 -22.22 2.81
N THR A 409 -17.70 -22.86 2.12
CA THR A 409 -17.14 -24.16 2.50
C THR A 409 -15.66 -24.01 2.85
N PRO A 410 -15.28 -24.07 4.14
CA PRO A 410 -13.88 -24.06 4.56
C PRO A 410 -13.14 -25.31 4.09
N ALA A 411 -11.87 -25.16 3.70
CA ALA A 411 -11.00 -26.26 3.32
C ALA A 411 -9.52 -25.97 3.60
N GLY A 412 -8.73 -27.03 3.79
CA GLY A 412 -7.27 -27.00 3.78
C GLY A 412 -6.74 -27.45 2.42
N MET A 413 -6.03 -26.57 1.72
CA MET A 413 -5.49 -26.84 0.39
C MET A 413 -3.97 -27.05 0.48
N ALA A 414 -3.51 -28.28 0.26
CA ALA A 414 -2.09 -28.61 0.21
C ALA A 414 -1.58 -28.65 -1.23
N GLY A 415 -0.39 -28.11 -1.45
CA GLY A 415 0.20 -28.02 -2.77
C GLY A 415 1.62 -27.47 -2.78
N VAL A 416 2.15 -27.26 -3.99
CA VAL A 416 3.49 -26.72 -4.21
C VAL A 416 3.41 -25.27 -4.62
N PHE A 417 3.90 -24.38 -3.76
CA PHE A 417 4.08 -22.96 -4.05
C PHE A 417 5.45 -22.72 -4.69
N LYS A 418 5.48 -22.01 -5.81
CA LYS A 418 6.70 -21.65 -6.54
C LYS A 418 6.81 -20.14 -6.68
N LEU A 419 7.91 -19.57 -6.20
CA LEU A 419 8.23 -18.15 -6.30
C LEU A 419 9.73 -17.98 -6.55
N LYS A 420 10.10 -17.07 -7.46
CA LYS A 420 11.51 -16.79 -7.85
C LYS A 420 12.32 -18.08 -8.16
N GLY A 421 11.68 -19.09 -8.73
CA GLY A 421 12.30 -20.37 -9.08
C GLY A 421 12.45 -21.37 -7.92
N VAL A 422 12.15 -20.99 -6.67
CA VAL A 422 12.17 -21.86 -5.50
C VAL A 422 10.77 -22.46 -5.30
N SER A 423 10.69 -23.76 -5.00
CA SER A 423 9.44 -24.47 -4.74
C SER A 423 9.37 -24.94 -3.29
N ARG A 424 8.22 -24.75 -2.65
CA ARG A 424 7.96 -25.13 -1.26
C ARG A 424 6.59 -25.82 -1.16
N PRO A 425 6.47 -26.95 -0.46
CA PRO A 425 5.16 -27.47 -0.09
C PRO A 425 4.50 -26.50 0.90
N MET A 426 3.22 -26.21 0.72
CA MET A 426 2.43 -25.35 1.60
C MET A 426 1.03 -25.93 1.77
N THR A 427 0.46 -25.73 2.96
CA THR A 427 -0.95 -25.99 3.24
C THR A 427 -1.62 -24.67 3.58
N LEU A 428 -2.66 -24.32 2.83
CA LEU A 428 -3.33 -23.03 2.91
C LEU A 428 -4.76 -23.22 3.42
N PRO A 429 -5.20 -22.47 4.45
CA PRO A 429 -6.62 -22.39 4.77
C PRO A 429 -7.32 -21.56 3.68
N VAL A 430 -8.39 -22.12 3.11
CA VAL A 430 -9.19 -21.47 2.08
C VAL A 430 -10.67 -21.59 2.37
N GLU A 431 -11.45 -20.70 1.76
CA GLU A 431 -12.89 -20.74 1.71
C GLU A 431 -13.33 -20.83 0.25
N ILE A 432 -14.22 -21.78 -0.04
CA ILE A 432 -14.74 -22.04 -1.39
C ILE A 432 -16.23 -21.75 -1.39
N GLU A 433 -16.68 -20.90 -2.32
CA GLU A 433 -18.08 -20.47 -2.39
C GLU A 433 -18.54 -20.36 -3.85
N PRO A 434 -19.38 -21.29 -4.34
CA PRO A 434 -20.12 -21.11 -5.58
C PRO A 434 -21.14 -19.99 -5.42
N ILE A 435 -21.10 -18.97 -6.28
CA ILE A 435 -22.07 -17.86 -6.27
C ILE A 435 -22.66 -17.60 -7.65
N VAL A 436 -23.77 -16.87 -7.70
CA VAL A 436 -24.26 -16.27 -8.94
C VAL A 436 -23.80 -14.82 -8.97
N GLY A 437 -23.02 -14.46 -10.00
CA GLY A 437 -22.56 -13.09 -10.19
C GLY A 437 -23.72 -12.12 -10.43
N THR A 438 -23.44 -10.83 -10.35
CA THR A 438 -24.42 -9.77 -10.65
C THR A 438 -24.93 -9.81 -12.10
N ASP A 439 -24.17 -10.47 -12.98
CA ASP A 439 -24.53 -10.77 -14.38
C ASP A 439 -25.43 -12.02 -14.53
N GLY A 440 -25.87 -12.62 -13.41
CA GLY A 440 -26.67 -13.84 -13.39
C GLY A 440 -25.89 -15.11 -13.74
N LYS A 441 -24.57 -15.04 -13.93
CA LYS A 441 -23.76 -16.18 -14.35
C LYS A 441 -23.05 -16.85 -13.15
N PRO A 442 -22.90 -18.18 -13.16
CA PRO A 442 -22.08 -18.90 -12.18
C PRO A 442 -20.69 -18.31 -11.99
N ARG A 443 -20.22 -18.25 -10.74
CA ARG A 443 -18.82 -18.04 -10.35
C ARG A 443 -18.46 -18.99 -9.21
N LEU A 444 -17.18 -19.30 -9.09
CA LEU A 444 -16.61 -19.98 -7.95
C LEU A 444 -15.60 -19.04 -7.29
N LEU A 445 -15.85 -18.66 -6.05
CA LEU A 445 -14.92 -17.87 -5.26
C LEU A 445 -14.02 -18.80 -4.47
N VAL A 446 -12.72 -18.50 -4.48
CA VAL A 446 -11.73 -19.13 -3.62
C VAL A 446 -10.98 -18.01 -2.89
N ARG A 447 -11.17 -17.94 -1.58
CA ARG A 447 -10.54 -16.95 -0.70
C ARG A 447 -9.57 -17.63 0.24
N GLY A 448 -8.52 -16.95 0.64
CA GLY A 448 -7.58 -17.46 1.63
C GLY A 448 -6.60 -16.38 2.05
N ALA A 449 -5.91 -16.62 3.16
CA ALA A 449 -4.85 -15.75 3.63
C ALA A 449 -3.71 -16.60 4.19
N PHE A 450 -2.48 -16.23 3.85
CA PHE A 450 -1.29 -16.88 4.38
C PHE A 450 -0.12 -15.90 4.44
N GLN A 451 0.97 -16.35 5.04
CA GLN A 451 2.20 -15.58 5.14
C GLN A 451 3.37 -16.37 4.56
N ILE A 452 4.33 -15.68 3.98
CA ILE A 452 5.60 -16.25 3.52
C ILE A 452 6.77 -15.50 4.17
N ASP A 453 7.85 -16.23 4.45
CA ASP A 453 9.15 -15.63 4.74
C ASP A 453 9.90 -15.42 3.42
N LEU A 454 10.15 -14.15 3.09
CA LEU A 454 10.84 -13.76 1.86
C LEU A 454 12.26 -14.34 1.76
N THR A 455 12.91 -14.61 2.89
CA THR A 455 14.28 -15.15 2.92
C THR A 455 14.35 -16.58 2.39
N GLU A 456 13.27 -17.36 2.49
CA GLU A 456 13.20 -18.71 1.92
C GLU A 456 13.24 -18.72 0.39
N PHE A 457 12.94 -17.58 -0.23
CA PHE A 457 12.91 -17.35 -1.67
C PHE A 457 14.05 -16.44 -2.14
N ASP A 458 15.05 -16.17 -1.29
CA ASP A 458 16.17 -15.27 -1.58
C ASP A 458 15.68 -13.85 -1.97
N ILE A 459 14.62 -13.37 -1.34
CA ILE A 459 14.08 -12.02 -1.56
C ILE A 459 14.43 -11.15 -0.34
N GLU A 460 15.03 -9.99 -0.60
CA GLU A 460 15.32 -9.03 0.46
C GLU A 460 14.03 -8.41 1.00
N GLY A 461 13.97 -8.28 2.33
CA GLY A 461 12.84 -7.69 3.04
C GLY A 461 12.75 -6.16 2.91
N ALA A 462 11.66 -5.58 3.42
CA ALA A 462 11.50 -4.13 3.51
C ALA A 462 12.43 -3.51 4.59
N ASP A 463 12.64 -2.20 4.55
CA ASP A 463 13.37 -1.52 5.63
C ASP A 463 12.52 -1.40 6.90
N GLY A 464 12.80 -2.25 7.89
CA GLY A 464 12.09 -2.22 9.16
C GLY A 464 12.54 -3.30 10.14
N PRO A 465 11.79 -3.47 11.25
CA PRO A 465 12.09 -4.47 12.27
C PRO A 465 11.81 -5.89 11.78
N ALA A 466 12.60 -6.85 12.25
CA ALA A 466 12.25 -8.27 12.12
C ALA A 466 11.19 -8.66 13.19
N PRO A 467 10.33 -9.66 12.94
CA PRO A 467 10.22 -10.43 11.69
C PRO A 467 9.49 -9.67 10.57
N ALA A 468 8.77 -8.59 10.89
CA ALA A 468 7.89 -7.87 9.97
C ALA A 468 8.52 -7.55 8.62
N ARG A 469 9.79 -7.13 8.57
CA ARG A 469 10.51 -6.85 7.32
C ARG A 469 10.65 -8.03 6.36
N ASN A 470 10.64 -9.26 6.85
CA ASN A 470 10.84 -10.46 6.05
C ASN A 470 9.53 -11.22 5.81
N THR A 471 8.48 -10.89 6.54
CA THR A 471 7.17 -11.53 6.41
C THR A 471 6.32 -10.80 5.39
N LEU A 472 5.88 -11.50 4.35
CA LEU A 472 4.88 -11.01 3.42
C LEU A 472 3.55 -11.71 3.68
N LEU A 473 2.51 -10.93 3.95
CA LEU A 473 1.14 -11.40 4.05
C LEU A 473 0.51 -11.39 2.66
N VAL A 474 -0.17 -12.48 2.33
CA VAL A 474 -0.76 -12.75 1.03
C VAL A 474 -2.25 -13.02 1.25
N ASP A 475 -3.08 -12.09 0.82
CA ASP A 475 -4.54 -12.20 0.85
C ASP A 475 -5.02 -12.57 -0.58
N VAL A 476 -5.68 -13.71 -0.71
CA VAL A 476 -6.09 -14.31 -2.00
C VAL A 476 -7.61 -14.18 -2.17
N ASN A 477 -8.04 -13.66 -3.32
CA ASN A 477 -9.45 -13.52 -3.70
C ASN A 477 -9.63 -13.91 -5.17
N LEU A 478 -9.61 -15.21 -5.44
CA LEU A 478 -9.75 -15.71 -6.81
C LEU A 478 -11.22 -15.89 -7.16
N MET A 479 -11.59 -15.38 -8.32
CA MET A 479 -12.90 -15.60 -8.91
C MET A 479 -12.74 -16.44 -10.16
N PHE A 480 -13.43 -17.56 -10.25
CA PHE A 480 -13.42 -18.41 -11.43
C PHE A 480 -14.78 -18.40 -12.10
N ARG A 481 -14.79 -18.57 -13.42
CA ARG A 481 -15.99 -18.75 -14.25
C ARG A 481 -16.00 -20.17 -14.85
N PRO A 482 -17.16 -20.70 -15.24
CA PRO A 482 -17.23 -22.00 -15.91
C PRO A 482 -16.40 -21.99 -17.20
N ARG A 483 -15.76 -23.13 -17.47
CA ARG A 483 -14.97 -23.32 -18.69
C ARG A 483 -15.84 -23.54 -19.92
#